data_AF-A0A1Y1NDD1-F1
#
_entry.id   AF-A0A1Y1NDD1-F1
#
_cell.length_a   1.000
_cell.length_b   1.000
_cell.length_c   1.000
_cell.angle_alpha   90.00
_cell.angle_beta   90.00
_cell.angle_gamma   90.00
#
_symmetry.space_group_name_H-M   'P 1'
#
loop_
_entity.id
_entity.type
_entity.pdbx_description
1 polymer ?
#
loop_
_entity_poly.entity_id
_entity_poly.type
_entity_poly.pdbx_seq_one_letter_code
_entity_poly.pdbx_strand_id
1 'polypeptide(L)'
;MIHEALFYLWNCPGDLFKTNKKDDWINSVSIQDFLHPAERELLQRIMTIALNYHEIEDFRKTVENQHIFAYDNHITDDNVSNEIKPGLYVKAFCNGVDTVLESYRNEIVNLEDVILKNPQLSLTFVLSSVEKYVTLFKTLKQMIQLIKSEKIHGCPLIGKLQSYIDSGIDAITEPTLK
;
A
#
# COMPACT_ATOMS: atom_id res chain seq x y z
N MET A 1 -19.40 -1.58 10.32
CA MET A 1 -18.85 -1.86 8.97
C MET A 1 -17.86 -0.79 8.51
N ILE A 2 -18.18 0.51 8.62
CA ILE A 2 -17.26 1.59 8.23
C ILE A 2 -15.96 1.55 9.06
N HIS A 3 -16.03 1.38 10.38
CA HIS A 3 -14.85 1.23 11.23
C HIS A 3 -13.95 0.05 10.82
N GLU A 4 -14.56 -1.09 10.46
CA GLU A 4 -13.82 -2.26 9.95
C GLU A 4 -13.14 -1.98 8.60
N ALA A 5 -13.79 -1.20 7.72
CA ALA A 5 -13.18 -0.75 6.48
C ALA A 5 -12.02 0.23 6.72
N LEU A 6 -12.12 1.11 7.72
CA LEU A 6 -11.01 1.99 8.13
C LEU A 6 -9.83 1.20 8.70
N PHE A 7 -10.08 0.21 9.57
CA PHE A 7 -9.03 -0.68 10.07
C PHE A 7 -8.32 -1.40 8.93
N TYR A 8 -9.07 -1.89 7.95
CA TYR A 8 -8.49 -2.52 6.78
C TYR A 8 -7.68 -1.52 5.94
N LEU A 9 -8.18 -0.31 5.71
CA LEU A 9 -7.43 0.77 5.03
C LEU A 9 -6.11 1.12 5.75
N TRP A 10 -6.06 0.97 7.08
CA TRP A 10 -4.87 1.19 7.89
C TRP A 10 -3.82 0.06 7.81
N ASN A 11 -4.13 -1.07 7.17
CA ASN A 11 -3.34 -2.30 7.20
C ASN A 11 -3.33 -3.01 8.58
N CYS A 12 -4.45 -2.90 9.30
CA CYS A 12 -4.74 -3.76 10.43
C CYS A 12 -5.77 -4.81 9.98
N PRO A 13 -5.40 -6.11 9.91
CA PRO A 13 -6.36 -7.16 9.60
C PRO A 13 -7.38 -7.22 10.73
N GLY A 14 -8.56 -6.65 10.50
CA GLY A 14 -9.70 -6.75 11.41
C GLY A 14 -10.27 -8.16 11.45
N ASP A 15 -11.26 -8.38 12.31
CA ASP A 15 -11.85 -9.71 12.48
C ASP A 15 -12.68 -10.15 11.25
N LEU A 16 -13.20 -9.18 10.48
CA LEU A 16 -13.98 -9.41 9.25
C LEU A 16 -13.12 -9.55 7.98
N PHE A 17 -11.93 -8.95 7.94
CA PHE A 17 -11.09 -8.84 6.74
C PHE A 17 -9.72 -9.52 6.94
N LYS A 18 -9.73 -10.80 7.31
CA LYS A 18 -8.55 -11.58 7.71
C LYS A 18 -7.59 -11.96 6.56
N THR A 19 -8.00 -11.81 5.30
CA THR A 19 -7.27 -12.39 4.16
C THR A 19 -6.90 -11.34 3.11
N ASN A 20 -5.61 -11.26 2.76
CA ASN A 20 -5.09 -10.41 1.66
C ASN A 20 -5.42 -10.92 0.25
N LYS A 21 -6.25 -11.97 0.11
CA LYS A 21 -6.68 -12.47 -1.19
C LYS A 21 -7.98 -11.79 -1.61
N LYS A 22 -7.95 -11.21 -2.81
CA LYS A 22 -9.03 -10.43 -3.43
C LYS A 22 -10.38 -11.17 -3.46
N ASP A 23 -10.36 -12.51 -3.49
CA ASP A 23 -11.54 -13.36 -3.64
C ASP A 23 -12.09 -13.92 -2.32
N ASP A 24 -11.30 -13.93 -1.24
CA ASP A 24 -11.68 -14.60 0.01
C ASP A 24 -12.71 -13.79 0.82
N TRP A 25 -12.65 -12.45 0.79
CA TRP A 25 -13.58 -11.60 1.55
C TRP A 25 -14.95 -11.45 0.87
N ILE A 26 -15.01 -11.52 -0.47
CA ILE A 26 -16.27 -11.55 -1.21
C ILE A 26 -17.09 -12.77 -0.77
N ASN A 27 -16.42 -13.89 -0.51
CA ASN A 27 -17.05 -15.14 -0.10
C ASN A 27 -17.31 -15.25 1.41
N SER A 28 -17.01 -14.22 2.20
CA SER A 28 -17.43 -14.18 3.61
C SER A 28 -18.94 -13.98 3.67
N VAL A 29 -19.65 -15.10 3.80
CA VAL A 29 -21.11 -15.27 3.77
C VAL A 29 -21.86 -14.27 4.67
N SER A 30 -21.23 -13.74 5.70
CA SER A 30 -21.82 -12.82 6.68
C SER A 30 -22.05 -11.38 6.19
N ILE A 31 -21.34 -10.90 5.16
CA ILE A 31 -21.46 -9.51 4.68
C ILE A 31 -22.41 -9.41 3.47
N GLN A 32 -22.57 -10.48 2.70
CA GLN A 32 -23.39 -10.47 1.50
C GLN A 32 -24.87 -10.22 1.84
N ASP A 33 -25.46 -10.93 2.80
CA ASP A 33 -26.92 -10.89 3.01
C ASP A 33 -27.48 -9.55 3.48
N PHE A 34 -26.63 -8.65 4.00
CA PHE A 34 -27.04 -7.35 4.55
C PHE A 34 -26.74 -6.14 3.65
N LEU A 35 -25.95 -6.31 2.59
CA LEU A 35 -25.52 -5.18 1.74
C LEU A 35 -26.25 -5.11 0.42
N HIS A 36 -26.68 -3.90 0.06
CA HIS A 36 -27.21 -3.62 -1.27
C HIS A 36 -26.12 -3.81 -2.33
N PRO A 37 -26.42 -4.30 -3.54
CA PRO A 37 -25.42 -4.52 -4.60
C PRO A 37 -24.50 -3.32 -4.88
N ALA A 38 -25.05 -2.10 -4.83
CA ALA A 38 -24.27 -0.87 -4.99
C ALA A 38 -23.26 -0.62 -3.84
N GLU A 39 -23.64 -0.91 -2.60
CA GLU A 39 -22.74 -0.77 -1.45
C GLU A 39 -21.62 -1.80 -1.49
N ARG A 40 -21.90 -2.99 -2.02
CA ARG A 40 -20.88 -4.03 -2.25
C ARG A 40 -19.83 -3.57 -3.25
N GLU A 41 -20.24 -2.92 -4.33
CA GLU A 41 -19.31 -2.38 -5.34
C GLU A 41 -18.44 -1.25 -4.76
N LEU A 42 -19.04 -0.34 -3.99
CA LEU A 42 -18.30 0.73 -3.29
C LEU A 42 -17.27 0.14 -2.33
N LEU A 43 -17.67 -0.84 -1.53
CA LEU A 43 -16.77 -1.52 -0.61
C LEU A 43 -15.64 -2.23 -1.36
N GLN A 44 -15.94 -2.94 -2.44
CA GLN A 44 -14.93 -3.60 -3.28
C GLN A 44 -13.88 -2.64 -3.80
N ARG A 45 -14.30 -1.43 -4.18
CA ARG A 45 -13.39 -0.40 -4.65
C ARG A 45 -12.49 0.11 -3.52
N ILE A 46 -13.05 0.38 -2.34
CA ILE A 46 -12.29 0.76 -1.14
C ILE A 46 -11.27 -0.33 -0.77
N MET A 47 -11.68 -1.60 -0.75
CA MET A 47 -10.81 -2.73 -0.43
C MET A 47 -9.69 -2.90 -1.45
N THR A 48 -9.96 -2.65 -2.73
CA THR A 48 -8.93 -2.69 -3.77
C THR A 48 -7.86 -1.61 -3.54
N ILE A 49 -8.26 -0.43 -3.06
CA ILE A 49 -7.33 0.64 -2.70
C ILE A 49 -6.49 0.23 -1.49
N ALA A 50 -7.12 -0.33 -0.45
CA ALA A 50 -6.42 -0.85 0.72
C ALA A 50 -5.39 -1.92 0.35
N LEU A 51 -5.75 -2.89 -0.48
CA LEU A 51 -4.85 -3.96 -0.96
C LEU A 51 -3.63 -3.38 -1.70
N ASN A 52 -3.83 -2.36 -2.54
CA ASN A 52 -2.70 -1.71 -3.21
C ASN A 52 -1.73 -1.08 -2.21
N TYR A 53 -2.24 -0.48 -1.14
CA TYR A 53 -1.43 0.04 -0.05
C TYR A 53 -0.73 -1.07 0.75
N HIS A 54 -1.43 -2.18 1.07
CA HIS A 54 -0.85 -3.33 1.76
C HIS A 54 0.33 -3.93 1.00
N GLU A 55 0.21 -4.09 -0.32
CA GLU A 55 1.32 -4.60 -1.14
C GLU A 55 2.56 -3.70 -1.10
N ILE A 56 2.36 -2.37 -1.04
CA ILE A 56 3.45 -1.40 -0.92
C ILE A 56 4.10 -1.50 0.46
N GLU A 57 3.28 -1.58 1.51
CA GLU A 57 3.71 -1.78 2.90
C GLU A 57 4.49 -3.08 3.09
N ASP A 58 3.98 -4.19 2.55
CA ASP A 58 4.62 -5.51 2.63
C ASP A 58 5.97 -5.50 1.93
N PHE A 59 6.09 -4.80 0.79
CA PHE A 59 7.37 -4.60 0.14
C PHE A 59 8.34 -3.81 1.01
N ARG A 60 7.90 -2.70 1.62
CA ARG A 60 8.76 -1.91 2.53
C ARG A 60 9.24 -2.76 3.71
N LYS A 61 8.33 -3.46 4.38
CA LYS A 61 8.66 -4.35 5.51
C LYS A 61 9.62 -5.47 5.10
N THR A 62 9.46 -6.02 3.90
CA THR A 62 10.38 -7.05 3.38
C THR A 62 11.80 -6.48 3.23
N VAL A 63 11.94 -5.29 2.65
CA VAL A 63 13.24 -4.62 2.47
C VAL A 63 13.88 -4.24 3.82
N GLU A 64 13.07 -3.84 4.81
CA GLU A 64 13.55 -3.47 6.15
C GLU A 64 13.99 -4.69 6.97
N ASN A 65 13.22 -5.78 6.96
CA ASN A 65 13.49 -7.00 7.72
C ASN A 65 14.68 -7.82 7.18
N GLN A 66 15.06 -7.64 5.91
CA GLN A 66 16.22 -8.27 5.30
C GLN A 66 17.56 -7.90 5.99
N HIS A 67 17.59 -6.86 6.83
CA HIS A 67 18.75 -6.50 7.64
C HIS A 67 19.11 -7.54 8.72
N ILE A 68 18.14 -8.34 9.18
CA ILE A 68 18.31 -9.25 10.32
C ILE A 68 19.06 -10.53 9.91
N PHE A 69 18.89 -10.99 8.66
CA PHE A 69 19.49 -12.24 8.18
C PHE A 69 20.88 -12.08 7.55
N ALA A 70 21.27 -10.85 7.19
CA ALA A 70 22.55 -10.60 6.53
C ALA A 70 23.77 -10.61 7.48
N TYR A 71 23.55 -10.58 8.80
CA TYR A 71 24.63 -10.55 9.79
C TYR A 71 24.98 -11.92 10.41
N ASP A 72 24.18 -12.98 10.17
CA ASP A 72 24.31 -14.19 10.99
C ASP A 72 24.32 -15.55 10.28
N ASN A 73 24.42 -15.64 8.94
CA ASN A 73 24.56 -16.96 8.32
C ASN A 73 25.59 -17.00 7.19
N HIS A 74 26.85 -17.22 7.59
CA HIS A 74 27.67 -18.23 6.93
C HIS A 74 26.93 -19.57 7.11
N ILE A 75 26.29 -20.11 6.08
CA ILE A 75 26.09 -21.55 5.80
C ILE A 75 25.16 -21.68 4.58
N THR A 76 25.72 -22.33 3.57
CA THR A 76 25.12 -22.98 2.40
C THR A 76 23.62 -23.32 2.47
N ASP A 77 22.83 -22.85 1.51
CA ASP A 77 22.10 -23.76 0.62
C ASP A 77 21.54 -23.04 -0.61
N ASP A 78 21.94 -23.54 -1.78
CA ASP A 78 21.45 -23.16 -3.10
C ASP A 78 20.03 -23.70 -3.30
N ASN A 79 18.99 -23.11 -2.69
CA ASN A 79 17.60 -23.36 -3.13
C ASN A 79 16.59 -22.32 -2.62
N VAL A 80 16.05 -21.55 -3.58
CA VAL A 80 14.75 -20.84 -3.53
C VAL A 80 14.67 -19.60 -2.63
N SER A 81 14.95 -18.43 -3.20
CA SER A 81 13.98 -17.33 -3.23
C SER A 81 14.54 -16.13 -4.00
N ASN A 82 13.67 -15.41 -4.71
CA ASN A 82 13.97 -14.16 -5.41
C ASN A 82 14.24 -13.02 -4.41
N GLU A 83 15.22 -13.19 -3.52
CA GLU A 83 15.57 -12.20 -2.52
C GLU A 83 16.34 -11.06 -3.17
N ILE A 84 15.63 -9.95 -3.35
CA ILE A 84 16.21 -8.65 -3.64
C ILE A 84 17.24 -8.39 -2.55
N LYS A 85 18.53 -8.30 -2.89
CA LYS A 85 19.55 -7.80 -1.95
C LYS A 85 19.30 -6.30 -1.78
N PRO A 86 18.81 -5.82 -0.62
CA PRO A 86 18.42 -4.42 -0.49
C PRO A 86 19.69 -3.57 -0.44
N GLY A 87 20.01 -2.92 -1.56
CA GLY A 87 21.08 -1.92 -1.59
C GLY A 87 20.65 -0.64 -0.85
N LEU A 88 21.62 0.19 -0.43
CA LEU A 88 21.36 1.45 0.28
C LEU A 88 20.34 2.36 -0.44
N TYR A 89 20.34 2.36 -1.77
CA TYR A 89 19.40 3.12 -2.60
C TYR A 89 17.97 2.57 -2.55
N VAL A 90 17.79 1.24 -2.46
CA VAL A 90 16.46 0.63 -2.29
C VAL A 90 15.90 0.99 -0.91
N LYS A 91 16.75 1.03 0.12
CA LYS A 91 16.37 1.50 1.45
C LYS A 91 16.00 2.98 1.46
N ALA A 92 16.79 3.84 0.80
CA ALA A 92 16.47 5.25 0.65
C ALA A 92 15.14 5.46 -0.10
N PHE A 93 14.89 4.68 -1.15
CA PHE A 93 13.61 4.66 -1.85
C PHE A 93 12.46 4.27 -0.91
N CYS A 94 12.60 3.18 -0.15
CA CYS A 94 11.61 2.75 0.83
C CYS A 94 11.31 3.81 1.90
N ASN A 95 12.31 4.55 2.36
CA ASN A 95 12.13 5.68 3.28
C ASN A 95 11.36 6.82 2.62
N GLY A 96 11.68 7.18 1.36
CA GLY A 96 10.93 8.19 0.63
C GLY A 96 9.46 7.78 0.41
N VAL A 97 9.22 6.51 0.07
CA VAL A 97 7.87 5.95 -0.01
C VAL A 97 7.14 6.05 1.32
N ASP A 98 7.80 5.81 2.45
CA ASP A 98 7.19 5.94 3.77
C ASP A 98 6.71 7.37 4.06
N THR A 99 7.54 8.37 3.78
CA THR A 99 7.17 9.79 3.89
C THR A 99 5.96 10.15 3.02
N VAL A 100 5.92 9.63 1.78
CA VAL A 100 4.80 9.87 0.86
C VAL A 100 3.51 9.22 1.41
N LEU A 101 3.60 8.01 1.96
CA LEU A 101 2.49 7.28 2.55
C LEU A 101 1.97 7.90 3.86
N GLU A 102 2.78 8.70 4.55
CA GLU A 102 2.36 9.42 5.76
C GLU A 102 1.15 10.33 5.50
N SER A 103 1.07 10.96 4.33
CA SER A 103 -0.08 11.77 3.92
C SER A 103 -1.37 10.93 3.85
N TYR A 104 -1.27 9.71 3.32
CA TYR A 104 -2.40 8.77 3.29
C TYR A 104 -2.80 8.33 4.70
N ARG A 105 -1.83 7.98 5.56
CA ARG A 105 -2.10 7.62 6.96
C ARG A 105 -2.82 8.76 7.69
N ASN A 106 -2.30 9.97 7.62
CA ASN A 106 -2.93 11.13 8.26
C ASN A 106 -4.36 11.36 7.77
N GLU A 107 -4.65 11.12 6.49
CA GLU A 107 -6.01 11.18 5.96
C GLU A 107 -6.94 10.14 6.60
N ILE A 108 -6.48 8.89 6.78
CA ILE A 108 -7.29 7.84 7.42
C ILE A 108 -7.61 8.20 8.88
N VAL A 109 -6.64 8.75 9.63
CA VAL A 109 -6.86 9.22 11.00
C VAL A 109 -7.88 10.37 11.03
N ASN A 110 -7.76 11.32 10.10
CA ASN A 110 -8.73 12.42 9.97
C ASN A 110 -10.13 11.90 9.62
N LEU A 111 -10.22 10.91 8.73
CA LEU A 111 -11.49 10.26 8.39
C LEU A 111 -12.14 9.60 9.61
N GLU A 112 -11.36 8.92 10.45
CA GLU A 112 -11.85 8.33 11.70
C GLU A 112 -12.46 9.40 12.62
N ASP A 113 -11.75 10.50 12.89
CA ASP A 113 -12.25 11.59 13.74
C ASP A 113 -13.54 12.22 13.16
N VAL A 114 -13.60 12.40 11.84
CA VAL A 114 -14.79 12.93 11.15
C VAL A 114 -15.99 11.98 11.26
N ILE A 115 -15.77 10.67 11.15
CA ILE A 115 -16.81 9.64 11.30
C ILE A 115 -17.28 9.51 12.75
N LEU A 116 -16.37 9.62 13.72
CA LEU A 116 -16.71 9.65 15.15
C LEU A 116 -17.59 10.86 15.50
N LYS A 117 -17.32 12.02 14.89
CA LYS A 117 -18.13 13.24 15.06
C LYS A 117 -19.48 13.17 14.34
N ASN A 118 -19.54 12.49 13.18
CA ASN A 118 -20.74 12.38 12.35
C ASN A 118 -21.01 10.93 11.94
N PRO A 119 -21.77 10.17 12.75
CA PRO A 119 -22.06 8.76 12.49
C PRO A 119 -22.90 8.49 11.24
N GLN A 120 -23.50 9.52 10.63
CA GLN A 120 -24.35 9.43 9.44
C GLN A 120 -23.56 9.42 8.12
N LEU A 121 -22.23 9.50 8.18
CA LEU A 121 -21.39 9.50 6.98
C LEU A 121 -21.42 8.13 6.29
N SER A 122 -21.57 8.15 4.96
CA SER A 122 -21.70 6.95 4.14
C SER A 122 -20.36 6.45 3.59
N LEU A 123 -20.34 5.21 3.10
CA LEU A 123 -19.18 4.62 2.41
C LEU A 123 -18.71 5.47 1.22
N THR A 124 -19.62 6.18 0.56
CA THR A 124 -19.30 7.07 -0.56
C THR A 124 -18.35 8.19 -0.14
N PHE A 125 -18.53 8.74 1.07
CA PHE A 125 -17.63 9.75 1.60
C PHE A 125 -16.22 9.18 1.80
N VAL A 126 -16.12 8.00 2.43
CA VAL A 126 -14.84 7.30 2.61
C VAL A 126 -14.16 7.06 1.26
N LEU A 127 -14.90 6.55 0.27
CA LEU A 127 -14.38 6.32 -1.08
C LEU A 127 -13.83 7.60 -1.70
N SER A 128 -14.58 8.72 -1.66
CA SER A 128 -14.13 9.98 -2.26
C SER A 128 -12.82 10.49 -1.65
N SER A 129 -12.61 10.30 -0.34
CA SER A 129 -11.39 10.75 0.34
C SER A 129 -10.18 9.88 0.03
N VAL A 130 -10.37 8.57 -0.17
CA VAL A 130 -9.26 7.64 -0.48
C VAL A 130 -8.97 7.50 -1.97
N GLU A 131 -9.94 7.81 -2.85
CA GLU A 131 -9.83 7.65 -4.30
C GLU A 131 -8.70 8.48 -4.92
N LYS A 132 -8.38 9.64 -4.33
CA LYS A 132 -7.25 10.49 -4.74
C LYS A 132 -5.90 9.77 -4.71
N TYR A 133 -5.74 8.74 -3.87
CA TYR A 133 -4.48 7.99 -3.73
C TYR A 133 -4.34 6.82 -4.73
N VAL A 134 -5.38 6.51 -5.51
CA VAL A 134 -5.34 5.41 -6.51
C VAL A 134 -4.19 5.59 -7.50
N THR A 135 -4.05 6.80 -8.03
CA THR A 135 -3.00 7.13 -9.01
C THR A 135 -1.62 7.02 -8.38
N LEU A 136 -1.47 7.52 -7.16
CA LEU A 136 -0.21 7.45 -6.41
C LEU A 136 0.21 5.99 -6.17
N PHE A 137 -0.68 5.16 -5.64
CA PHE A 137 -0.40 3.75 -5.37
C PHE A 137 -0.08 2.98 -6.65
N LYS A 138 -0.78 3.27 -7.75
CA LYS A 138 -0.48 2.66 -9.05
C LYS A 138 0.95 2.95 -9.48
N THR A 139 1.41 4.20 -9.38
CA THR A 139 2.77 4.54 -9.80
C THR A 139 3.83 3.97 -8.85
N LEU A 140 3.59 4.03 -7.54
CA LEU A 140 4.47 3.39 -6.56
C LEU A 140 4.60 1.88 -6.81
N LYS A 141 3.49 1.19 -7.10
CA LYS A 141 3.51 -0.23 -7.46
C LYS A 141 4.30 -0.50 -8.74
N GLN A 142 4.18 0.35 -9.76
CA GLN A 142 4.99 0.24 -10.98
C GLN A 142 6.49 0.38 -10.68
N MET A 143 6.87 1.37 -9.86
CA MET A 143 8.27 1.53 -9.44
C MET A 143 8.78 0.32 -8.65
N ILE A 144 7.99 -0.19 -7.71
CA ILE A 144 8.32 -1.41 -6.94
C ILE A 144 8.46 -2.62 -7.86
N GLN A 145 7.57 -2.77 -8.84
CA GLN A 145 7.66 -3.84 -9.83
C GLN A 145 8.93 -3.74 -10.67
N LEU A 146 9.33 -2.54 -11.09
CA LEU A 146 10.60 -2.33 -11.80
C LEU A 146 11.81 -2.69 -10.95
N ILE A 147 11.81 -2.33 -9.66
CA ILE A 147 12.87 -2.71 -8.72
C ILE A 147 12.95 -4.23 -8.59
N LYS A 148 11.79 -4.91 -8.47
CA LYS A 148 11.68 -6.37 -8.36
C LYS A 148 12.12 -7.09 -9.63
N SER A 149 11.66 -6.64 -10.81
CA SER A 149 11.84 -7.35 -12.08
C SER A 149 13.23 -7.15 -12.67
N GLU A 150 13.76 -5.93 -12.62
CA GLU A 150 15.03 -5.60 -13.26
C GLU A 150 16.23 -5.70 -12.31
N LYS A 151 16.02 -6.08 -11.04
CA LYS A 151 17.07 -6.14 -10.00
C LYS A 151 17.96 -4.89 -10.03
N ILE A 152 17.35 -3.72 -10.18
CA ILE A 152 18.08 -2.47 -10.31
C ILE A 152 18.69 -2.15 -8.94
N HIS A 153 20.03 -2.17 -8.89
CA HIS A 153 20.80 -1.83 -7.71
C HIS A 153 21.60 -0.55 -7.96
N GLY A 154 21.61 0.36 -7.00
CA GLY A 154 22.50 1.53 -7.02
C GLY A 154 22.00 2.73 -7.83
N CYS A 155 22.91 3.41 -8.50
CA CYS A 155 22.69 4.64 -9.25
C CYS A 155 21.62 4.57 -10.37
N PRO A 156 21.44 3.45 -11.11
CA PRO A 156 20.39 3.37 -12.13
C PRO A 156 18.97 3.49 -11.56
N LEU A 157 18.78 3.22 -10.26
CA LEU A 157 17.50 3.44 -9.59
C LEU A 157 17.13 4.92 -9.56
N ILE A 158 18.11 5.79 -9.25
CA ILE A 158 17.92 7.25 -9.24
C ILE A 158 17.63 7.76 -10.66
N GLY A 159 18.37 7.26 -11.66
CA GLY A 159 18.15 7.67 -13.05
C GLY A 159 16.73 7.36 -13.55
N LYS A 160 16.19 6.19 -13.18
CA LYS A 160 14.78 5.86 -13.47
C LYS A 160 13.81 6.69 -12.65
N LEU A 161 14.08 6.91 -11.36
CA LEU A 161 13.24 7.76 -10.52
C LEU A 161 13.12 9.18 -11.10
N GLN A 162 14.22 9.72 -11.60
CA GLN A 162 14.27 11.01 -12.25
C GLN A 162 13.43 11.05 -13.53
N SER A 163 13.46 10.01 -14.38
CA SER A 163 12.58 9.96 -15.56
C SER A 163 11.09 9.90 -15.19
N TYR A 164 10.75 9.32 -14.03
CA TYR A 164 9.38 9.33 -13.51
C TYR A 164 8.95 10.71 -12.97
N ILE A 165 9.87 11.47 -12.38
CA ILE A 165 9.64 12.87 -11.98
C ILE A 165 9.42 13.74 -13.22
N ASP A 166 10.24 13.54 -14.26
CA ASP A 166 10.13 14.27 -15.53
C ASP A 166 8.86 13.91 -16.32
N SER A 167 8.21 12.79 -15.99
CA SER A 167 6.94 12.36 -16.61
C SER A 167 5.71 13.14 -16.13
N GLY A 168 5.86 14.09 -15.19
CA GLY A 168 4.85 15.12 -14.93
C GLY A 168 3.55 14.64 -14.28
N ILE A 169 3.58 13.56 -13.48
CA ILE A 169 2.43 13.16 -12.67
C ILE A 169 2.41 14.06 -11.42
N ASP A 170 1.54 15.07 -11.39
CA ASP A 170 1.43 16.06 -10.30
C ASP A 170 1.26 15.44 -8.90
N ALA A 171 0.65 14.24 -8.82
CA ALA A 171 0.48 13.50 -7.57
C ALA A 171 1.81 12.96 -6.98
N ILE A 172 2.91 13.02 -7.72
CA ILE A 172 4.22 12.48 -7.34
C ILE A 172 5.25 13.59 -7.17
N THR A 173 5.12 14.70 -7.91
CA THR A 173 6.06 15.83 -7.86
C THR A 173 6.03 16.54 -6.51
N GLU A 174 4.87 16.75 -5.90
CA GLU A 174 4.76 17.40 -4.59
C GLU A 174 5.48 16.66 -3.45
N PRO A 175 5.31 15.33 -3.28
CA PRO A 175 5.95 14.61 -2.18
C PRO A 175 7.41 14.19 -2.46
N THR A 176 7.91 14.29 -3.69
CA THR A 176 9.32 13.95 -4.02
C THR A 176 10.28 15.14 -3.99
N LEU A 177 9.77 16.38 -3.93
CA LEU A 177 10.54 17.62 -3.92
C LEU A 177 10.76 18.23 -2.52
N LYS A 178 10.33 17.56 -1.45
CA LYS A 178 10.65 17.91 -0.05
C LYS A 178 11.80 17.09 0.49
#